data_AF-A0AAW6UIL0-F1
#
_entry.id   AF-A0AAW6UIL0-F1
#
_cell.length_a   1.000
_cell.length_b   1.000
_cell.length_c   1.000
_cell.angle_alpha   90.00
_cell.angle_beta   90.00
_cell.angle_gamma   90.00
#
_symmetry.space_group_name_H-M   'P 1'
#
loop_
_entity.id
_entity.type
_entity.pdbx_description
1 polymer ?
#
loop_
_entity_poly.entity_id
_entity_poly.type
_entity_poly.pdbx_seq_one_letter_code
_entity_poly.pdbx_strand_id
1 'polypeptide(L)'
;MQLKTIIMAGLLVSMSSHATIDSGPSLLGQKKTNIIKANVSAVVASYACRTTLDGGNGLYHQTLKTAEEAFIRATDNKEKSKEMIRVLEKNIENTDPGAQLLRQFDEVNVPPEMRKRSCEQMVEGSAQRAKQAEQ
;
A
#
# COMPACT_ATOMS: atom_id res chain seq x y z
N MET A 1 16.05 -50.38 22.83
CA MET A 1 16.44 -49.38 23.86
C MET A 1 15.42 -48.25 23.78
N GLN A 2 14.38 -48.31 24.61
CA GLN A 2 14.20 -47.60 25.89
C GLN A 2 13.68 -46.16 25.73
N LEU A 3 12.39 -46.04 26.03
CA LEU A 3 11.66 -44.87 26.53
C LEU A 3 12.48 -44.04 27.51
N LYS A 4 12.35 -42.71 27.42
CA LYS A 4 12.32 -41.84 28.60
C LYS A 4 11.24 -40.78 28.44
N THR A 5 10.13 -41.04 29.10
CA THR A 5 9.14 -40.04 29.52
C THR A 5 9.61 -39.48 30.85
N ILE A 6 9.74 -38.15 30.99
CA ILE A 6 9.59 -37.48 32.28
C ILE A 6 8.65 -36.30 32.04
N ILE A 7 7.47 -36.43 32.64
CA ILE A 7 6.49 -35.39 32.90
C ILE A 7 6.97 -34.63 34.14
N MET A 8 6.93 -33.31 34.11
CA MET A 8 6.81 -32.48 35.32
C MET A 8 5.85 -31.33 35.01
N ALA A 9 4.63 -31.51 35.50
CA ALA A 9 3.62 -30.49 35.67
C ALA A 9 3.79 -29.87 37.07
N GLY A 10 3.47 -28.58 37.19
CA GLY A 10 3.37 -27.83 38.45
C GLY A 10 4.10 -26.50 38.35
N LEU A 11 3.50 -25.31 38.52
CA LEU A 11 2.28 -24.97 39.25
C LEU A 11 1.68 -23.68 38.65
N LEU A 12 0.35 -23.69 38.49
CA LEU A 12 -0.51 -22.50 38.45
C LEU A 12 -0.52 -21.81 39.82
N VAL A 13 -0.71 -20.49 39.84
CA VAL A 13 -1.62 -19.65 40.70
C VAL A 13 -1.10 -18.20 40.56
N SER A 14 -1.70 -17.35 39.73
CA SER A 14 -2.93 -16.56 39.91
C SER A 14 -2.73 -15.20 40.61
N MET A 15 -3.31 -14.19 39.94
CA MET A 15 -3.74 -12.85 40.40
C MET A 15 -2.70 -11.72 40.53
N SER A 16 -2.72 -10.80 39.57
CA SER A 16 -3.42 -9.52 39.80
C SER A 16 -3.62 -8.76 38.49
N SER A 17 -4.89 -8.45 38.25
CA SER A 17 -5.48 -7.53 37.30
C SER A 17 -4.54 -6.43 36.82
N HIS A 18 -4.17 -6.46 35.54
CA HIS A 18 -4.41 -5.35 34.60
C HIS A 18 -4.60 -6.00 33.22
N ALA A 19 -5.86 -6.25 32.85
CA ALA A 19 -6.22 -6.29 31.45
C ALA A 19 -6.00 -4.88 30.89
N THR A 20 -4.76 -4.51 30.62
CA THR A 20 -4.52 -3.55 29.55
C THR A 20 -4.84 -4.33 28.29
N ILE A 21 -6.10 -4.25 27.88
CA ILE A 21 -6.47 -4.31 26.46
C ILE A 21 -5.69 -3.15 25.86
N ASP A 22 -4.40 -3.38 25.60
CA ASP A 22 -3.60 -2.46 24.83
C ASP A 22 -4.31 -2.38 23.48
N SER A 23 -4.71 -1.16 23.19
CA SER A 23 -5.62 -0.82 22.11
C SER A 23 -4.84 -0.91 20.81
N GLY A 24 -4.43 -2.12 20.45
CA GLY A 24 -3.95 -2.42 19.11
C GLY A 24 -4.96 -1.85 18.11
N PRO A 25 -4.50 -1.30 16.96
CA PRO A 25 -5.40 -0.63 16.04
C PRO A 25 -6.56 -1.56 15.74
N SER A 26 -7.79 -1.06 15.98
CA SER A 26 -8.99 -1.86 15.78
C SER A 26 -8.96 -2.49 14.39
N LEU A 27 -9.52 -3.69 14.23
CA LEU A 27 -9.57 -4.36 12.91
C LEU A 27 -10.15 -3.43 11.83
N LEU A 28 -11.10 -2.59 12.21
CA LEU A 28 -11.66 -1.53 11.37
C LEU A 28 -10.64 -0.42 11.04
N GLY A 29 -9.85 0.03 12.01
CA GLY A 29 -8.76 1.00 11.79
C GLY A 29 -7.64 0.45 10.90
N GLN A 30 -7.33 -0.84 11.02
CA GLN A 30 -6.38 -1.53 10.14
C GLN A 30 -6.90 -1.63 8.71
N LYS A 31 -8.17 -2.01 8.52
CA LYS A 31 -8.80 -2.07 7.19
C LYS A 31 -8.74 -0.71 6.48
N LYS A 32 -9.13 0.38 7.16
CA LYS A 32 -9.05 1.74 6.64
C LYS A 32 -7.64 2.15 6.24
N THR A 33 -6.66 1.84 7.09
CA THR A 33 -5.24 2.11 6.83
C THR A 33 -4.73 1.34 5.60
N ASN A 34 -5.13 0.08 5.46
CA ASN A 34 -4.73 -0.75 4.33
C ASN A 34 -5.32 -0.26 3.01
N ILE A 35 -6.60 0.15 2.99
CA ILE A 35 -7.24 0.77 1.82
C ILE A 35 -6.45 1.99 1.36
N ILE A 36 -6.11 2.89 2.30
CA ILE A 36 -5.36 4.11 2.00
C ILE A 36 -3.98 3.76 1.44
N LYS A 37 -3.21 2.90 2.13
CA LYS A 37 -1.86 2.52 1.70
C LYS A 37 -1.84 1.86 0.32
N ALA A 38 -2.77 0.95 0.05
CA ALA A 38 -2.82 0.25 -1.23
C ALA A 38 -3.15 1.20 -2.39
N ASN A 39 -4.08 2.13 -2.19
CA ASN A 39 -4.43 3.16 -3.18
C ASN A 39 -3.30 4.20 -3.37
N VAL A 40 -2.58 4.59 -2.31
CA VAL A 40 -1.36 5.41 -2.43
C VAL A 40 -0.34 4.72 -3.33
N SER A 41 -0.06 3.44 -3.09
CA SER A 41 0.88 2.67 -3.92
C SER A 41 0.44 2.60 -5.38
N ALA A 42 -0.87 2.46 -5.66
CA ALA A 42 -1.40 2.47 -7.02
C ALA A 42 -1.18 3.82 -7.72
N VAL A 43 -1.42 4.94 -7.03
CA VAL A 43 -1.17 6.30 -7.56
C VAL A 43 0.32 6.52 -7.82
N VAL A 44 1.18 6.12 -6.90
CA VAL A 44 2.64 6.26 -7.06
C VAL A 44 3.15 5.43 -8.22
N ALA A 45 2.70 4.18 -8.36
CA ALA A 45 3.07 3.31 -9.48
C ALA A 45 2.61 3.88 -10.83
N SER A 46 1.36 4.35 -10.92
CA SER A 46 0.85 4.94 -12.16
C SER A 46 1.56 6.24 -12.53
N TYR A 47 1.90 7.09 -11.54
CA TYR A 47 2.73 8.27 -11.78
C TYR A 47 4.14 7.91 -12.27
N ALA A 48 4.79 6.95 -11.60
CA ALA A 48 6.16 6.54 -11.92
C ALA A 48 6.28 6.01 -13.35
N CYS A 49 5.23 5.34 -13.84
CA CYS A 49 5.18 4.75 -15.16
C CYS A 49 4.47 5.61 -16.23
N ARG A 50 4.03 6.83 -15.88
CA ARG A 50 3.14 7.64 -16.74
C ARG A 50 3.71 8.01 -18.11
N THR A 51 5.03 8.16 -18.22
CA THR A 51 5.73 8.51 -19.46
C THR A 51 6.21 7.28 -20.23
N THR A 52 6.26 6.11 -19.57
CA THR A 52 6.69 4.84 -20.18
C THR A 52 5.52 4.11 -20.83
N LEU A 53 4.31 4.28 -20.29
CA LEU A 53 3.11 3.61 -20.78
C LEU A 53 2.33 4.48 -21.76
N ASP A 54 1.78 3.84 -22.80
CA ASP A 54 0.85 4.47 -23.72
C ASP A 54 -0.40 4.93 -22.96
N GLY A 55 -0.73 6.23 -23.05
CA GLY A 55 -1.82 6.82 -22.28
C GLY A 55 -1.59 6.92 -20.76
N GLY A 56 -0.34 6.74 -20.29
CA GLY A 56 -0.01 6.65 -18.87
C GLY A 56 -0.44 7.87 -18.03
N ASN A 57 -0.40 9.09 -18.58
CA ASN A 57 -0.94 10.28 -17.89
C ASN A 57 -2.46 10.18 -17.62
N GLY A 58 -3.22 9.66 -18.59
CA GLY A 58 -4.65 9.44 -18.41
C GLY A 58 -4.92 8.39 -17.33
N LEU A 59 -4.15 7.31 -17.33
CA LEU A 59 -4.20 6.27 -16.30
C LEU A 59 -3.86 6.82 -14.91
N TYR A 60 -2.84 7.67 -14.79
CA TYR A 60 -2.50 8.33 -13.53
C TYR A 60 -3.65 9.18 -12.98
N HIS A 61 -4.25 10.05 -13.80
CA HIS A 61 -5.38 10.87 -13.37
C HIS A 61 -6.63 10.04 -13.03
N GLN A 62 -6.89 8.95 -13.75
CA GLN A 62 -7.96 8.03 -13.38
C GLN A 62 -7.66 7.35 -12.03
N THR A 63 -6.41 6.91 -11.81
CA THR A 63 -5.99 6.29 -10.55
C THR A 63 -6.13 7.24 -9.36
N LEU A 64 -5.80 8.52 -9.53
CA LEU A 64 -6.01 9.56 -8.52
C LEU A 64 -7.49 9.70 -8.13
N LYS A 65 -8.39 9.75 -9.12
CA LYS A 65 -9.84 9.83 -8.86
C LYS A 65 -10.34 8.61 -8.09
N THR A 66 -9.93 7.42 -8.50
CA THR A 66 -10.28 6.17 -7.79
C THR A 66 -9.76 6.19 -6.34
N ALA A 67 -8.52 6.66 -6.13
CA ALA A 67 -7.95 6.78 -4.79
C ALA A 67 -8.70 7.80 -3.93
N GLU A 68 -9.12 8.94 -4.48
CA GLU A 68 -9.93 9.93 -3.75
C GLU A 68 -11.23 9.29 -3.26
N GLU A 69 -11.96 8.59 -4.14
CA GLU A 69 -13.20 7.91 -3.77
C GLU A 69 -12.98 6.82 -2.71
N ALA A 70 -11.90 6.05 -2.83
CA ALA A 70 -11.52 5.05 -1.83
C ALA A 70 -11.18 5.69 -0.47
N PHE A 71 -10.50 6.83 -0.46
CA PHE A 71 -10.19 7.57 0.76
C PHE A 71 -11.46 8.12 1.40
N ILE A 72 -12.42 8.62 0.60
CA ILE A 72 -13.73 9.07 1.08
C ILE A 72 -14.43 7.91 1.80
N ARG A 73 -14.49 6.72 1.19
CA ARG A 73 -15.09 5.53 1.82
C ARG A 73 -14.35 5.10 3.10
N ALA A 74 -13.02 5.14 3.10
CA ALA A 74 -12.22 4.73 4.26
C ALA A 74 -12.33 5.71 5.43
N THR A 75 -12.37 7.02 5.16
CA THR A 75 -12.36 8.05 6.19
C THR A 75 -13.75 8.52 6.61
N ASP A 76 -14.76 8.28 5.77
CA ASP A 76 -16.10 8.88 5.88
C ASP A 76 -16.06 10.42 5.95
N ASN A 77 -15.06 11.03 5.31
CA ASN A 77 -14.84 12.48 5.35
C ASN A 77 -14.28 13.00 4.03
N LYS A 78 -15.15 13.64 3.24
CA LYS A 78 -14.80 14.16 1.91
C LYS A 78 -13.66 15.18 1.92
N GLU A 79 -13.71 16.14 2.83
CA GLU A 79 -12.71 17.21 2.86
C GLU A 79 -11.34 16.71 3.32
N LYS A 80 -11.32 15.79 4.29
CA LYS A 80 -10.09 15.09 4.69
C LYS A 80 -9.49 14.29 3.54
N SER A 81 -10.31 13.57 2.77
CA SER A 81 -9.83 12.79 1.63
C SER A 81 -9.23 13.66 0.52
N LYS A 82 -9.87 14.78 0.17
CA LYS A 82 -9.29 15.75 -0.77
C LYS A 82 -7.94 16.27 -0.29
N GLU A 83 -7.82 16.58 0.99
CA GLU A 83 -6.55 17.05 1.55
C GLU A 83 -5.47 15.96 1.49
N MET A 84 -5.81 14.72 1.80
CA MET A 84 -4.89 13.59 1.66
C MET A 84 -4.41 13.39 0.22
N ILE A 85 -5.28 13.58 -0.77
CA ILE A 85 -4.91 13.53 -2.19
C ILE A 85 -3.98 14.68 -2.56
N ARG A 86 -4.27 15.92 -2.16
CA ARG A 86 -3.37 17.07 -2.41
C ARG A 86 -1.98 16.85 -1.81
N VAL A 87 -1.92 16.33 -0.58
CA VAL A 87 -0.65 15.98 0.07
C VAL A 87 0.08 14.89 -0.69
N LEU A 88 -0.63 13.87 -1.18
CA LEU A 88 -0.05 12.81 -2.01
C LEU A 88 0.53 13.37 -3.32
N GLU A 89 -0.22 14.20 -4.04
CA GLU A 89 0.24 14.85 -5.28
C GLU A 89 1.49 15.68 -5.03
N LYS A 90 1.48 16.54 -4.00
CA LYS A 90 2.65 17.34 -3.61
C LYS A 90 3.87 16.48 -3.26
N ASN A 91 3.68 15.37 -2.56
CA ASN A 91 4.77 14.46 -2.23
C ASN A 91 5.33 13.76 -3.47
N ILE A 92 4.45 13.38 -4.40
CA ILE A 92 4.85 12.79 -5.68
C ILE A 92 5.65 13.79 -6.51
N GLU A 93 5.22 15.05 -6.59
CA GLU A 93 5.94 16.12 -7.29
C GLU A 93 7.32 16.37 -6.68
N ASN A 94 7.43 16.39 -5.34
CA ASN A 94 8.70 16.63 -4.66
C ASN A 94 9.68 15.46 -4.76
N THR A 95 9.18 14.23 -4.81
CA THR A 95 10.04 13.03 -4.85
C THR A 95 10.35 12.56 -6.26
N ASP A 96 9.47 12.87 -7.22
CA ASP A 96 9.49 12.40 -8.60
C ASP A 96 9.84 10.90 -8.74
N PRO A 97 8.92 10.00 -8.34
CA PRO A 97 9.18 8.57 -8.44
C PRO A 97 9.33 8.09 -9.90
N GLY A 98 8.89 8.88 -10.90
CA GLY A 98 9.15 8.59 -12.31
C GLY A 98 10.62 8.76 -12.67
N ALA A 99 11.24 9.87 -12.27
CA ALA A 99 12.68 10.08 -12.45
C ALA A 99 13.53 9.08 -11.63
N GLN A 100 13.07 8.67 -10.44
CA GLN A 100 13.74 7.62 -9.67
C GLN A 100 13.69 6.27 -10.39
N LEU A 101 12.52 5.86 -10.87
CA LEU A 101 12.36 4.59 -11.58
C LEU A 101 13.17 4.58 -12.88
N LEU A 102 13.19 5.69 -13.61
CA LEU A 102 13.98 5.80 -14.85
C LEU A 102 15.48 5.59 -14.57
N ARG A 103 16.01 6.22 -13.52
CA ARG A 103 17.40 6.01 -13.09
C ARG A 103 17.67 4.55 -12.75
N GLN A 104 16.77 3.88 -12.03
CA GLN A 104 16.92 2.45 -11.72
C GLN A 104 16.94 1.56 -12.98
N PHE A 105 16.14 1.90 -13.99
CA PHE A 105 16.20 1.20 -15.27
C PHE A 105 17.52 1.47 -16.03
N ASP A 106 18.02 2.69 -15.98
CA ASP A 106 19.28 3.07 -16.61
C ASP A 106 20.49 2.41 -15.92
N GLU A 107 20.51 2.34 -14.59
CA GLU A 107 21.56 1.72 -13.78
C GLU A 107 21.85 0.25 -14.17
N VAL A 108 20.83 -0.47 -14.62
CA VAL A 108 20.95 -1.87 -15.06
C VAL A 108 20.70 -2.06 -16.55
N ASN A 109 20.72 -0.97 -17.34
CA ASN A 109 20.55 -0.97 -18.79
C ASN A 109 19.29 -1.74 -19.27
N VAL A 110 18.15 -1.56 -18.60
CA VAL A 110 16.89 -2.21 -19.02
C VAL A 110 16.48 -1.66 -20.39
N PRO A 111 16.25 -2.51 -21.41
CA PRO A 111 15.82 -2.04 -22.72
C PRO A 111 14.37 -1.52 -22.69
N PRO A 112 13.97 -0.59 -23.60
CA PRO A 112 12.66 0.07 -23.57
C PRO A 112 11.45 -0.88 -23.45
N GLU A 113 11.43 -1.98 -24.20
CA GLU A 113 10.34 -2.97 -24.16
C GLU A 113 10.18 -3.63 -22.78
N MET A 114 11.30 -3.88 -22.10
CA MET A 114 11.30 -4.43 -20.75
C MET A 114 10.84 -3.39 -19.73
N ARG A 115 11.21 -2.11 -19.91
CA ARG A 115 10.70 -1.00 -19.07
C ARG A 115 9.18 -0.92 -19.17
N LYS A 116 8.64 -0.97 -20.40
CA LYS A 116 7.20 -0.97 -20.65
C LYS A 116 6.51 -2.14 -19.94
N ARG A 117 6.97 -3.37 -20.17
CA ARG A 117 6.41 -4.57 -19.51
C ARG A 117 6.48 -4.49 -17.97
N SER A 118 7.61 -4.05 -17.42
CA SER A 118 7.76 -3.87 -15.97
C SER A 118 6.78 -2.82 -15.43
N CYS A 119 6.57 -1.74 -16.17
CA CYS A 119 5.59 -0.73 -15.81
C CYS A 119 4.14 -1.23 -15.90
N GLU A 120 3.79 -2.01 -16.92
CA GLU A 120 2.47 -2.66 -17.03
C GLU A 120 2.21 -3.54 -15.81
N GLN A 121 3.15 -4.42 -15.46
CA GLN A 121 3.06 -5.31 -14.30
C GLN A 121 2.98 -4.55 -12.97
N MET A 122 3.77 -3.49 -12.81
CA MET A 122 3.80 -2.69 -11.59
C MET A 122 2.47 -1.97 -11.36
N VAL A 123 1.92 -1.36 -12.41
CA VAL A 123 0.65 -0.64 -12.34
C VAL A 123 -0.50 -1.61 -12.15
N GLU A 124 -0.57 -2.70 -12.91
CA GLU A 124 -1.61 -3.72 -12.78
C GLU A 124 -1.60 -4.34 -11.37
N GLY A 125 -0.44 -4.80 -10.90
CA GLY A 125 -0.32 -5.42 -9.59
C GLY A 125 -0.67 -4.46 -8.45
N SER A 126 -0.37 -3.17 -8.59
CA SER A 126 -0.73 -2.17 -7.58
C SER A 126 -2.24 -1.87 -7.59
N ALA A 127 -2.85 -1.77 -8.77
CA ALA A 127 -4.30 -1.61 -8.90
C ALA A 127 -5.07 -2.82 -8.34
N GLN A 128 -4.60 -4.05 -8.59
CA GLN A 128 -5.20 -5.26 -8.03
C GLN A 128 -5.15 -5.26 -6.50
N ARG A 129 -4.01 -4.90 -5.90
CA ARG A 129 -3.88 -4.78 -4.42
C ARG A 129 -4.80 -3.70 -3.84
N ALA A 130 -4.94 -2.56 -4.51
CA ALA A 130 -5.87 -1.52 -4.11
C ALA A 130 -7.32 -2.04 -4.09
N LYS A 131 -7.73 -2.73 -5.16
CA LYS A 131 -9.06 -3.35 -5.25
C LYS A 131 -9.29 -4.41 -4.16
N GLN A 132 -8.30 -5.24 -3.85
CA GLN A 132 -8.40 -6.27 -2.81
C GLN A 132 -8.50 -5.67 -1.41
N ALA A 133 -7.80 -4.56 -1.13
CA ALA A 133 -7.87 -3.90 0.17
C ALA A 133 -9.26 -3.36 0.51
N GLU A 134 -10.08 -3.10 -0.51
CA GLU A 134 -11.45 -2.59 -0.38
C GLU A 134 -12.50 -3.69 -0.16
N GLN A 135 -12.14 -4.96 -0.38
CA GLN A 135 -13.01 -6.13 -0.11
C GLN A 135 -13.04 -6.42 1.40
#